data_AF-A0A663ETV0-F1
#
_entry.id   AF-A0A663ETV0-F1
#
_cell.length_a   1.000
_cell.length_b   1.000
_cell.length_c   1.000
_cell.angle_alpha   90.00
_cell.angle_beta   90.00
_cell.angle_gamma   90.00
#
_symmetry.space_group_name_H-M   'P 1'
#
loop_
_entity.id
_entity.type
_entity.pdbx_description
1 polymer ?
#
loop_
_entity_poly.entity_id
_entity_poly.type
_entity_poly.pdbx_seq_one_letter_code
_entity_poly.pdbx_strand_id
1 'polypeptide(L)'
;MYTQIAYHGSACYLRVTFHSLRHKIHSNLTKAINSYWSRSGRYEEREDFAVVMQPFFRNTLLPLDSNGKPDLSFFAADCFHFSVRGYAEMAMALWNNMLEPAGEKQTYNNFTHDRSKLKCPNPEKPFLSTLRNSGFRNSDLNLEKTKPSVPYWAVIVAAVAGVLAGSLLIWLVKVEQTSVSEAALWHDTESSGIKKTF
;
A
#
# COMPACT_ATOMS: atom_id res chain seq x y z
N MET A 1 19.86 42.58 -11.41
CA MET A 1 20.40 41.45 -10.63
C MET A 1 19.40 40.96 -9.57
N TYR A 2 18.88 41.81 -8.68
CA TYR A 2 17.89 41.42 -7.65
C TYR A 2 16.58 40.81 -8.20
N THR A 3 16.01 41.38 -9.27
CA THR A 3 14.80 40.84 -9.90
C THR A 3 15.00 39.45 -10.48
N GLN A 4 16.14 39.19 -11.13
CA GLN A 4 16.44 37.88 -11.71
C GLN A 4 16.61 36.79 -10.64
N ILE A 5 17.20 37.13 -9.49
CA ILE A 5 17.30 36.24 -8.32
C ILE A 5 15.91 35.97 -7.72
N ALA A 6 15.04 37.00 -7.64
CA ALA A 6 13.67 36.86 -7.13
C ALA A 6 12.77 36.00 -8.03
N TYR A 7 12.85 36.17 -9.36
CA TYR A 7 12.14 35.33 -10.33
C TYR A 7 12.62 33.88 -10.27
N HIS A 8 13.92 33.66 -10.14
CA HIS A 8 14.48 32.31 -10.05
C HIS A 8 14.04 31.62 -8.75
N GLY A 9 14.06 32.32 -7.61
CA GLY A 9 13.54 31.80 -6.34
C GLY A 9 12.06 31.45 -6.39
N SER A 10 11.24 32.28 -7.05
CA SER A 10 9.78 32.04 -7.17
C SER A 10 9.46 30.83 -8.06
N ALA A 11 10.18 30.66 -9.17
CA ALA A 11 10.03 29.49 -10.04
C ALA A 11 10.53 28.20 -9.35
N CYS A 12 11.64 28.29 -8.62
CA CYS A 12 12.20 27.19 -7.83
C CYS A 12 11.21 26.71 -6.77
N TYR A 13 10.62 27.65 -6.03
CA TYR A 13 9.62 27.40 -5.01
C TYR A 13 8.42 26.60 -5.54
N LEU A 14 7.86 27.03 -6.67
CA LEU A 14 6.75 26.32 -7.32
C LEU A 14 7.18 24.90 -7.73
N ARG A 15 8.34 24.77 -8.37
CA ARG A 15 8.85 23.46 -8.84
C ARG A 15 9.05 22.47 -7.70
N VAL A 16 9.68 22.92 -6.62
CA VAL A 16 9.93 22.11 -5.42
C VAL A 16 8.61 21.69 -4.75
N THR A 17 7.65 22.61 -4.64
CA THR A 17 6.34 22.33 -4.03
C THR A 17 5.55 21.31 -4.86
N PHE A 18 5.47 21.48 -6.18
CA PHE A 18 4.80 20.53 -7.08
C PHE A 18 5.49 19.17 -7.11
N HIS A 19 6.82 19.13 -7.09
CA HIS A 19 7.58 17.88 -7.06
C HIS A 19 7.33 17.09 -5.76
N SER A 20 7.28 17.78 -4.62
CA SER A 20 6.94 17.19 -3.33
C SER A 20 5.53 16.57 -3.32
N LEU A 21 4.54 17.29 -3.88
CA LEU A 21 3.18 16.77 -4.03
C LEU A 21 3.12 15.53 -4.93
N ARG A 22 3.85 15.53 -6.06
CA ARG A 22 3.95 14.37 -6.96
C ARG A 22 4.61 13.16 -6.29
N HIS A 23 5.65 13.38 -5.48
CA HIS A 23 6.31 12.31 -4.73
C HIS A 23 5.38 11.66 -3.71
N LYS A 24 4.55 12.44 -3.02
CA LYS A 24 3.60 11.92 -2.02
C LYS A 24 2.57 10.97 -2.65
N ILE A 25 2.16 11.25 -3.89
CA ILE A 25 1.23 10.42 -4.67
C ILE A 25 1.90 9.11 -5.16
N HIS A 26 3.22 9.09 -5.39
CA HIS A 26 3.94 7.93 -5.95
C HIS A 26 4.46 6.90 -4.91
N SER A 27 4.30 7.15 -3.60
CA SER A 27 4.90 6.32 -2.53
C SER A 27 4.39 4.87 -2.45
N ASN A 28 3.25 4.57 -3.07
CA ASN A 28 2.65 3.24 -3.06
C ASN A 28 3.44 2.21 -3.88
N LEU A 29 4.06 2.64 -4.98
CA LEU A 29 4.87 1.75 -5.82
C LEU A 29 6.12 1.26 -5.04
N THR A 30 6.80 2.17 -4.34
CA THR A 30 7.98 1.83 -3.53
C THR A 30 7.64 0.93 -2.35
N LYS A 31 6.44 1.06 -1.77
CA LYS A 31 5.93 0.14 -0.74
C LYS A 31 5.67 -1.26 -1.31
N ALA A 32 5.00 -1.33 -2.46
CA ALA A 32 4.71 -2.60 -3.13
C ALA A 32 6.00 -3.34 -3.51
N ILE A 33 6.93 -2.65 -4.17
CA ILE A 33 8.24 -3.18 -4.56
C ILE A 33 9.01 -3.69 -3.33
N ASN A 34 9.07 -2.89 -2.25
CA ASN A 34 9.74 -3.32 -1.03
C ASN A 34 9.11 -4.58 -0.42
N SER A 35 7.78 -4.61 -0.32
CA SER A 35 7.07 -5.77 0.21
C SER A 35 7.31 -7.02 -0.63
N TYR A 36 7.44 -6.87 -1.95
CA TYR A 36 7.75 -7.96 -2.85
C TYR A 36 9.18 -8.47 -2.64
N TRP A 37 10.18 -7.59 -2.65
CA TRP A 37 11.57 -7.98 -2.45
C TRP A 37 11.81 -8.66 -1.11
N SER A 38 11.33 -8.06 -0.01
CA SER A 38 11.48 -8.65 1.33
C SER A 38 10.81 -10.02 1.44
N ARG A 39 9.66 -10.23 0.80
CA ARG A 39 8.95 -11.52 0.82
C ARG A 39 9.60 -12.57 -0.08
N SER A 40 10.11 -12.16 -1.25
CA SER A 40 10.62 -13.08 -2.27
C SER A 40 11.75 -13.98 -1.78
N GLY A 41 12.53 -13.56 -0.77
CA GLY A 41 13.64 -14.35 -0.21
C GLY A 41 14.83 -14.57 -1.16
N ARG A 42 14.74 -14.11 -2.41
CA ARG A 42 15.70 -14.37 -3.50
C ARG A 42 17.15 -13.98 -3.17
N TYR A 43 17.36 -13.00 -2.29
CA TYR A 43 18.68 -12.49 -1.94
C TYR A 43 19.16 -12.92 -0.56
N GLU A 44 18.45 -13.82 0.11
CA GLU A 44 18.80 -14.32 1.44
C GLU A 44 19.42 -15.73 1.39
N GLU A 45 19.65 -16.29 0.20
CA GLU A 45 20.25 -17.62 0.02
C GLU A 45 21.76 -17.63 0.33
N ARG A 46 22.43 -16.49 0.18
CA ARG A 46 23.86 -16.36 0.44
C ARG A 46 24.11 -15.71 1.79
N GLU A 47 25.18 -16.14 2.45
CA GLU A 47 25.55 -15.60 3.77
C GLU A 47 26.49 -14.38 3.69
N ASP A 48 27.04 -14.09 2.50
CA ASP A 48 28.03 -13.04 2.24
C ASP A 48 27.41 -11.76 1.64
N PHE A 49 26.10 -11.74 1.41
CA PHE A 49 25.41 -10.65 0.75
C PHE A 49 23.98 -10.51 1.27
N ALA A 50 23.51 -9.27 1.43
CA ALA A 50 22.14 -8.97 1.82
C ALA A 50 21.61 -7.76 1.04
N VAL A 51 20.32 -7.79 0.70
CA VAL A 51 19.63 -6.66 0.06
C VAL A 51 18.66 -6.05 1.05
N VAL A 52 18.93 -4.80 1.43
CA VAL A 52 18.13 -4.09 2.42
C VAL A 52 17.64 -2.78 1.82
N MET A 53 16.33 -2.67 1.66
CA MET A 53 15.67 -1.46 1.20
C MET A 53 15.60 -0.42 2.30
N GLN A 54 15.82 0.85 1.94
CA GLN A 54 15.88 1.96 2.87
C GLN A 54 14.71 2.93 2.62
N PRO A 55 13.69 2.96 3.49
CA PRO A 55 12.43 3.60 3.18
C PRO A 55 12.36 5.09 3.54
N PHE A 56 13.49 5.77 3.83
CA PHE A 56 13.49 7.18 4.28
C PHE A 56 12.87 8.17 3.30
N PHE A 57 12.69 7.80 2.03
CA PHE A 57 11.99 8.63 1.05
C PHE A 57 10.46 8.44 0.98
N ARG A 58 9.90 7.42 1.66
CA ARG A 58 8.46 7.12 1.53
C ARG A 58 7.56 8.26 2.00
N ASN A 59 7.93 8.86 3.11
CA ASN A 59 7.24 9.96 3.77
C ASN A 59 8.18 11.17 3.83
N THR A 60 8.76 11.55 2.69
CA THR A 60 9.65 12.72 2.63
C THR A 60 8.86 13.98 2.97
N LEU A 61 9.34 14.71 3.98
CA LEU A 61 8.86 16.04 4.31
C LEU A 61 9.72 17.06 3.59
N LEU A 62 9.10 18.11 3.05
CA LEU A 62 9.83 19.20 2.43
C LEU A 62 10.52 20.01 3.53
N PRO A 63 11.84 20.30 3.44
CA PRO A 63 12.49 21.18 4.41
C PRO A 63 11.88 22.57 4.33
N LEU A 64 11.54 23.14 5.48
CA LEU A 64 10.96 24.47 5.60
C LEU A 64 11.96 25.41 6.29
N ASP A 65 11.97 26.66 5.87
CA ASP A 65 12.72 27.74 6.48
C ASP A 65 11.99 28.29 7.73
N SER A 66 12.57 29.30 8.38
CA SER A 66 11.98 29.96 9.55
C SER A 66 10.61 30.61 9.29
N ASN A 67 10.25 30.82 8.03
CA ASN A 67 8.98 31.42 7.60
C ASN A 67 7.95 30.36 7.18
N GLY A 68 8.26 29.07 7.33
CA GLY A 68 7.39 27.96 6.92
C GLY A 68 7.35 27.73 5.40
N LYS A 69 8.29 28.31 4.65
CA LYS A 69 8.41 28.17 3.19
C LYS A 69 9.46 27.11 2.85
N PRO A 70 9.36 26.38 1.72
CA PRO A 70 10.42 25.52 1.22
C PRO A 70 11.81 26.16 1.33
N ASP A 71 12.71 25.53 2.11
CA ASP A 71 14.10 25.96 2.22
C ASP A 71 14.86 25.51 0.97
N LEU A 72 15.05 26.45 0.05
CA LEU A 72 15.71 26.21 -1.23
C LEU A 72 17.21 25.90 -1.10
N SER A 73 17.82 26.14 0.07
CA SER A 73 19.24 25.84 0.28
C SER A 73 19.57 24.33 0.26
N PHE A 74 18.56 23.47 0.39
CA PHE A 74 18.70 22.02 0.22
C PHE A 74 18.69 21.56 -1.25
N PHE A 75 18.45 22.45 -2.20
CA PHE A 75 18.37 22.15 -3.63
C PHE A 75 19.48 22.87 -4.43
N ALA A 76 19.88 22.26 -5.53
CA ALA A 76 20.79 22.87 -6.49
C ALA A 76 20.08 23.97 -7.30
N ALA A 77 20.84 24.71 -8.12
CA ALA A 77 20.32 25.82 -8.93
C ALA A 77 19.21 25.40 -9.93
N ASP A 78 19.16 24.12 -10.31
CA ASP A 78 18.11 23.59 -11.19
C ASP A 78 16.78 23.27 -10.46
N CYS A 79 16.76 23.38 -9.13
CA CYS A 79 15.58 23.13 -8.29
C CYS A 79 15.04 21.70 -8.41
N PHE A 80 15.89 20.76 -8.79
CA PHE A 80 15.56 19.34 -8.93
C PHE A 80 16.57 18.46 -8.18
N HIS A 81 17.87 18.70 -8.37
CA HIS A 81 18.89 17.99 -7.61
C HIS A 81 19.01 18.56 -6.21
N PHE A 82 19.45 17.73 -5.28
CA PHE A 82 19.83 18.19 -3.95
C PHE A 82 21.14 18.97 -4.01
N SER A 83 21.28 19.98 -3.18
CA SER A 83 22.56 20.62 -2.94
C SER A 83 23.47 19.70 -2.12
N VAL A 84 24.73 20.09 -1.90
CA VAL A 84 25.63 19.41 -0.96
C VAL A 84 24.98 19.25 0.42
N ARG A 85 24.23 20.27 0.86
CA ARG A 85 23.48 20.24 2.12
C ARG A 85 22.38 19.16 2.07
N GLY A 86 21.57 19.13 1.01
CA GLY A 86 20.53 18.10 0.83
C GLY A 86 21.09 16.67 0.80
N TYR A 87 22.18 16.44 0.07
CA TYR A 87 22.84 15.13 0.05
C TYR A 87 23.41 14.72 1.41
N ALA A 88 23.96 15.65 2.19
CA ALA A 88 24.43 15.35 3.54
C ALA A 88 23.29 14.86 4.44
N GLU A 89 22.11 15.50 4.36
CA GLU A 89 20.92 15.05 5.09
C GLU A 89 20.46 13.65 4.69
N MET A 90 20.46 13.36 3.39
CA MET A 90 20.10 12.03 2.86
C MET A 90 21.09 10.96 3.30
N ALA A 91 22.39 11.27 3.31
CA ALA A 91 23.43 10.35 3.77
C ALA A 91 23.27 10.04 5.26
N MET A 92 22.94 11.04 6.09
CA MET A 92 22.65 10.81 7.51
C MET A 92 21.40 9.95 7.71
N ALA A 93 20.33 10.20 6.94
CA ALA A 93 19.11 9.38 7.00
C ALA A 93 19.36 7.92 6.58
N LEU A 94 20.18 7.70 5.55
CA LEU A 94 20.62 6.37 5.13
C LEU A 94 21.41 5.69 6.25
N TRP A 95 22.43 6.36 6.80
CA TRP A 95 23.26 5.83 7.87
C TRP A 95 22.44 5.38 9.07
N ASN A 96 21.57 6.27 9.57
CA ASN A 96 20.70 5.98 10.69
C ASN A 96 19.79 4.77 10.41
N ASN A 97 19.24 4.68 9.20
CA ASN A 97 18.38 3.57 8.79
C ASN A 97 19.10 2.24 8.61
N MET A 98 20.40 2.24 8.28
CA MET A 98 21.18 1.01 8.25
C MET A 98 21.39 0.43 9.64
N LEU A 99 21.28 1.24 10.70
CA LEU A 99 21.37 0.79 12.09
C LEU A 99 20.01 0.32 12.66
N GLU A 100 18.89 0.76 12.08
CA GLU A 100 17.53 0.35 12.51
C GLU A 100 17.20 -1.09 12.09
N PRO A 101 16.59 -1.91 12.96
CA PRO A 101 16.09 -3.24 12.60
C PRO A 101 15.16 -3.22 11.38
N ALA A 102 15.21 -4.27 10.57
CA ALA A 102 14.26 -4.45 9.48
C ALA A 102 12.81 -4.50 10.02
N GLY A 103 11.91 -3.76 9.38
CA GLY A 103 10.54 -3.54 9.86
C GLY A 103 10.36 -2.25 10.67
N GLU A 104 11.42 -1.79 11.35
CA GLU A 104 11.40 -0.58 12.18
C GLU A 104 12.12 0.61 11.53
N LYS A 105 12.60 0.42 10.30
CA LYS A 105 13.31 1.47 9.54
C LYS A 105 12.45 2.72 9.37
N GLN A 106 13.07 3.86 9.65
CA GLN A 106 12.50 5.18 9.46
C GLN A 106 12.06 5.40 8.01
N THR A 107 10.84 5.89 7.85
CA THR A 107 10.20 6.09 6.53
C THR A 107 10.22 7.53 6.02
N TYR A 108 10.84 8.45 6.77
CA TYR A 108 10.89 9.87 6.46
C TYR A 108 12.33 10.40 6.57
N ASN A 109 12.58 11.58 6.01
CA ASN A 109 13.82 12.32 6.17
C ASN A 109 13.63 13.47 7.15
N ASN A 110 14.56 13.61 8.11
CA ASN A 110 14.65 14.78 8.97
C ASN A 110 15.73 15.72 8.40
N PHE A 111 15.30 16.83 7.81
CA PHE A 111 16.20 17.83 7.20
C PHE A 111 16.68 18.92 8.17
N THR A 112 16.50 18.75 9.48
CA THR A 112 17.13 19.63 10.47
C THR A 112 18.65 19.49 10.35
N HIS A 113 19.33 20.59 10.06
CA HIS A 113 20.78 20.62 9.87
C HIS A 113 21.52 20.58 11.23
N ASP A 114 21.38 19.45 11.89
CA ASP A 114 22.01 19.11 13.16
C ASP A 114 22.69 17.76 13.02
N ARG A 115 23.99 17.71 13.31
CA ARG A 115 24.81 16.49 13.21
C ARG A 115 24.64 15.58 14.42
N SER A 116 24.07 16.07 15.52
CA SER A 116 23.84 15.29 16.75
C SER A 116 22.89 14.11 16.53
N LYS A 117 22.05 14.18 15.49
CA LYS A 117 21.10 13.12 15.12
C LYS A 117 21.75 11.87 14.50
N LEU A 118 23.05 11.89 14.22
CA LEU A 118 23.76 10.72 13.73
C LEU A 118 23.80 9.64 14.80
N LYS A 119 23.20 8.50 14.49
CA LYS A 119 23.21 7.35 15.38
C LYS A 119 24.58 6.70 15.37
N CYS A 120 25.06 6.40 16.58
CA CYS A 120 26.25 5.60 16.77
C CYS A 120 25.87 4.11 16.90
N PRO A 121 26.69 3.19 16.38
CA PRO A 121 26.52 1.76 16.65
C PRO A 121 26.55 1.47 18.16
N ASN A 122 25.75 0.49 18.58
CA ASN A 122 25.70 0.01 19.96
C ASN A 122 26.48 -1.33 20.03
N PRO A 123 27.31 -1.58 21.07
CA PRO A 123 27.92 -2.90 21.30
C PRO A 123 26.94 -4.09 21.26
N GLU A 124 25.67 -3.89 21.66
CA GLU A 124 24.61 -4.90 21.61
C GLU A 124 24.15 -5.21 20.17
N LYS A 125 24.34 -4.26 19.24
CA LYS A 125 23.96 -4.37 17.82
C LYS A 125 25.12 -3.89 16.94
N PRO A 126 26.22 -4.66 16.85
CA PRO A 126 27.47 -4.20 16.22
C PRO A 126 27.44 -4.23 14.69
N PHE A 127 26.40 -4.79 14.07
CA PHE A 127 26.29 -4.95 12.62
C PHE A 127 25.20 -4.07 12.02
N LEU A 128 25.31 -3.79 10.72
CA LEU A 128 24.20 -3.19 9.97
C LEU A 128 23.00 -4.13 9.96
N SER A 129 21.82 -3.55 10.10
CA SER A 129 20.56 -4.27 10.23
C SER A 129 20.05 -4.78 8.88
N THR A 130 19.95 -6.10 8.79
CA THR A 130 19.46 -6.89 7.65
C THR A 130 18.16 -7.60 7.99
N LEU A 131 17.51 -8.24 7.01
CA LEU A 131 16.31 -9.05 7.28
C LEU A 131 16.63 -10.22 8.23
N ARG A 132 17.79 -10.86 8.07
CA ARG A 132 18.24 -12.02 8.86
C ARG A 132 18.53 -11.67 10.32
N ASN A 133 19.31 -10.61 10.58
CA ASN A 133 19.71 -10.26 11.96
C ASN A 133 18.69 -9.43 12.74
N SER A 134 17.59 -9.02 12.10
CA SER A 134 16.51 -8.25 12.74
C SER A 134 15.33 -9.12 13.19
N GLY A 135 15.34 -10.43 12.94
CA GLY A 135 14.23 -11.32 13.31
C GLY A 135 12.93 -11.09 12.54
N PHE A 136 12.95 -10.27 11.48
CA PHE A 136 11.77 -9.79 10.75
C PHE A 136 10.89 -10.91 10.17
N ARG A 137 11.49 -12.04 9.75
CA ARG A 137 10.71 -13.18 9.24
C ARG A 137 9.85 -13.86 10.30
N ASN A 138 10.29 -13.89 11.56
CA ASN A 138 9.52 -14.51 12.63
C ASN A 138 8.21 -13.74 12.87
N SER A 139 8.22 -12.43 12.71
CA SER A 139 7.04 -11.57 12.81
C SER A 139 6.12 -11.69 11.59
N ASP A 140 6.67 -11.66 10.38
CA ASP A 140 5.88 -11.75 9.13
C ASP A 140 5.21 -13.13 8.94
N LEU A 141 5.91 -14.23 9.27
CA LEU A 141 5.36 -15.58 9.19
C LEU A 141 4.20 -15.80 10.19
N ASN A 142 4.28 -15.18 11.37
CA ASN A 142 3.18 -15.18 12.33
C ASN A 142 2.01 -14.30 11.88
N LEU A 143 2.28 -13.19 11.18
CA LEU A 143 1.25 -12.32 10.61
C LEU A 143 0.49 -12.99 9.45
N GLU A 144 1.19 -13.76 8.62
CA GLU A 144 0.58 -14.57 7.56
C GLU A 144 -0.24 -15.73 8.14
N LYS A 145 0.28 -16.42 9.17
CA LYS A 145 -0.45 -17.49 9.87
C LYS A 145 -1.73 -17.01 10.56
N THR A 146 -1.81 -15.72 10.90
CA THR A 146 -2.98 -15.11 11.56
C THR A 146 -4.06 -14.65 10.55
N LYS A 147 -3.78 -14.67 9.23
CA LYS A 147 -4.78 -14.33 8.20
C LYS A 147 -5.26 -15.60 7.48
N PRO A 148 -6.45 -16.08 7.89
CA PRO A 148 -7.49 -16.30 6.89
C PRO A 148 -8.80 -15.69 7.39
N SER A 149 -9.15 -14.49 6.93
CA SER A 149 -10.55 -14.06 6.97
C SER A 149 -11.27 -14.76 5.81
N VAL A 150 -11.76 -15.96 6.10
CA VAL A 150 -12.56 -16.86 5.24
C VAL A 150 -11.72 -17.71 4.26
N PRO A 151 -11.75 -19.05 4.37
CA PRO A 151 -11.08 -19.93 3.43
C PRO A 151 -11.84 -19.97 2.09
N TYR A 152 -11.10 -20.07 0.97
CA TYR A 152 -11.68 -20.01 -0.38
C TYR A 152 -12.78 -21.05 -0.64
N TRP A 153 -12.68 -22.25 -0.05
CA TRP A 153 -13.72 -23.27 -0.14
C TRP A 153 -15.05 -22.81 0.47
N ALA A 154 -15.04 -21.96 1.50
CA ALA A 154 -16.26 -21.43 2.10
C ALA A 154 -17.00 -20.47 1.15
N VAL A 155 -16.26 -19.73 0.32
CA VAL A 155 -16.84 -18.89 -0.75
C VAL A 155 -17.52 -19.76 -1.81
N ILE A 156 -16.88 -20.86 -2.20
CA ILE A 156 -17.45 -21.83 -3.16
C ILE A 156 -18.73 -22.45 -2.59
N VAL A 157 -18.70 -22.93 -1.34
CA VAL A 157 -19.86 -23.56 -0.69
C VAL A 157 -21.02 -22.57 -0.58
N ALA A 158 -20.76 -21.32 -0.18
CA ALA A 158 -21.79 -20.29 -0.09
C ALA A 158 -22.43 -19.99 -1.46
N ALA A 159 -21.61 -19.89 -2.52
CA ALA A 159 -22.11 -19.65 -3.87
C ALA A 159 -22.99 -20.81 -4.37
N VAL A 160 -22.55 -22.06 -4.17
CA VAL A 160 -23.31 -23.26 -4.58
C VAL A 160 -24.61 -23.37 -3.80
N ALA A 161 -24.58 -23.18 -2.48
CA ALA A 161 -25.78 -23.21 -1.64
C ALA A 161 -26.80 -22.14 -2.05
N GLY A 162 -26.33 -20.93 -2.39
CA GLY A 162 -27.18 -19.85 -2.90
C GLY A 162 -27.87 -20.21 -4.23
N VAL A 163 -27.13 -20.81 -5.17
CA VAL A 163 -27.68 -21.24 -6.47
C VAL A 163 -28.74 -22.33 -6.30
N LEU A 164 -28.49 -23.31 -5.43
CA LEU A 164 -29.44 -24.39 -5.16
C LEU A 164 -30.72 -23.87 -4.50
N ALA A 165 -30.58 -23.01 -3.48
CA ALA A 165 -31.72 -22.39 -2.82
C ALA A 165 -32.54 -21.52 -3.79
N GLY A 166 -31.87 -20.71 -4.62
CA GLY A 166 -32.54 -19.91 -5.66
C GLY A 166 -33.27 -20.76 -6.69
N SER A 167 -32.65 -21.84 -7.14
CA SER A 167 -33.26 -22.77 -8.11
C SER A 167 -34.49 -23.48 -7.53
N LEU A 168 -34.44 -23.89 -6.26
CA LEU A 168 -35.56 -24.50 -5.57
C LEU A 168 -36.73 -23.52 -5.40
N LEU A 169 -36.45 -22.27 -5.03
CA LEU A 169 -37.47 -21.22 -4.92
C LEU A 169 -38.15 -20.91 -6.25
N ILE A 170 -37.36 -20.80 -7.34
CA ILE A 170 -37.92 -20.59 -8.69
C ILE A 170 -38.80 -21.76 -9.10
N TRP A 171 -38.38 -22.99 -8.80
CA TRP A 171 -39.17 -24.18 -9.10
C TRP A 171 -40.50 -24.19 -8.32
N LEU A 172 -40.48 -23.90 -7.02
CA LEU A 172 -41.69 -23.83 -6.19
C LEU A 172 -42.67 -22.77 -6.67
N VAL A 173 -42.20 -21.56 -6.97
CA VAL A 173 -43.05 -20.48 -7.51
C VAL A 173 -43.68 -20.89 -8.84
N LYS A 174 -42.92 -21.56 -9.70
CA LYS A 174 -43.43 -22.02 -11.00
C LYS A 174 -44.49 -23.13 -10.82
N VAL A 175 -44.29 -24.06 -9.89
CA VAL A 175 -45.26 -25.13 -9.58
C VAL A 175 -46.55 -24.55 -9.01
N GLU A 176 -46.45 -23.61 -8.08
CA GLU A 176 -47.60 -22.91 -7.50
C GLU A 176 -48.37 -22.15 -8.59
N GLN A 177 -47.67 -21.41 -9.46
CA GLN A 177 -48.29 -20.66 -10.54
C GLN A 177 -48.93 -21.56 -11.60
N THR A 178 -48.34 -22.72 -11.92
CA THR A 178 -48.98 -23.72 -12.78
C THR A 178 -50.25 -24.28 -12.15
N SER A 179 -50.24 -24.60 -10.85
CA SER A 179 -51.42 -25.13 -10.15
C SER A 179 -52.56 -24.12 -10.07
N VAL A 180 -52.26 -22.83 -9.85
CA VAL A 180 -53.24 -21.73 -9.87
C VAL A 180 -53.78 -21.51 -11.29
N SER A 181 -52.93 -21.59 -12.32
CA SER A 181 -53.37 -21.46 -13.70
C SER A 181 -54.27 -22.61 -14.16
N GLU A 182 -53.98 -23.84 -13.74
CA GLU A 182 -54.85 -25.00 -14.00
C GLU A 182 -56.18 -24.87 -13.26
N ALA A 183 -56.18 -24.45 -11.99
CA ALA A 183 -57.40 -24.23 -11.22
C ALA A 183 -58.29 -23.11 -11.80
N ALA A 184 -57.70 -22.02 -12.30
CA ALA A 184 -58.42 -20.96 -13.00
C ALA A 184 -59.03 -21.45 -14.32
N LEU A 185 -58.32 -22.31 -15.07
CA LEU A 185 -58.81 -22.92 -16.30
C LEU A 185 -60.04 -23.82 -16.04
N TRP A 186 -60.01 -24.60 -14.96
CA TRP A 186 -61.13 -25.47 -14.56
C TRP A 186 -62.38 -24.67 -14.15
N HIS A 187 -62.21 -23.57 -13.40
CA HIS A 187 -63.31 -22.69 -13.03
C HIS A 187 -63.97 -21.99 -14.24
N ASP A 188 -63.19 -21.57 -15.25
CA ASP A 188 -63.73 -20.99 -16.48
C ASP A 188 -64.47 -22.02 -17.36
N THR A 189 -64.03 -23.28 -17.39
CA THR A 189 -64.77 -24.37 -18.08
C THR A 189 -66.09 -24.72 -17.41
N GLU A 190 -66.17 -24.60 -16.08
CA GLU A 190 -67.41 -24.85 -15.34
C GLU A 190 -68.41 -23.69 -15.47
N SER A 191 -67.92 -22.45 -15.58
CA SER A 191 -68.75 -21.26 -15.87
C SER A 191 -69.27 -21.20 -17.31
N SER A 192 -68.59 -21.83 -18.28
CA SER A 192 -68.93 -21.74 -19.72
C SER A 192 -69.81 -22.88 -20.25
N GLY A 193 -70.14 -23.89 -19.43
CA GLY A 193 -71.14 -24.89 -19.77
C GLY A 193 -70.84 -25.73 -21.04
N ILE A 194 -69.57 -25.88 -21.43
CA ILE A 194 -69.21 -26.65 -22.63
C ILE A 194 -69.06 -28.12 -22.24
N LYS A 195 -70.11 -28.92 -22.48
CA LYS A 195 -70.02 -30.39 -22.49
C LYS A 195 -69.03 -30.84 -23.57
N LYS A 196 -67.93 -31.47 -23.18
CA LYS A 196 -67.10 -32.24 -24.13
C LYS A 196 -67.57 -33.69 -24.17
N THR A 197 -68.24 -34.03 -25.27
CA THR A 197 -68.52 -35.39 -25.71
C THR A 197 -67.35 -35.95 -26.51
N PHE A 198 -67.03 -37.22 -26.22
CA PHE A 198 -66.07 -38.14 -26.84
C PHE A 198 -64.58 -37.90 -26.58
#